data_AF-A0AA96XDY9-F1
#
_entry.id   AF-A0AA96XDY9-F1
#
_cell.length_a   1.000
_cell.length_b   1.000
_cell.length_c   1.000
_cell.angle_alpha   90.00
_cell.angle_beta   90.00
_cell.angle_gamma   90.00
#
_symmetry.space_group_name_H-M   'P 1'
#
loop_
_entity.id
_entity.type
_entity.pdbx_description
1 polymer ?
#
loop_
_entity_poly.entity_id
_entity_poly.type
_entity_poly.pdbx_seq_one_letter_code
_entity_poly.pdbx_strand_id
1 'polypeptide(L)'
;MDLKLPFVVAPLSGRLVEAWVPTFFPALHKAGPSLSMLRDELALAVMERFERESPSQVAQYQLPPHFALKHVTVDAEGRDREKNRRVVLQGTMSVLLEKWPRDTFWVVTPTRLPAARFALNQPGDLPQALARRLVAWCLEHNLDSLDAHWAQGREQLELLEVDAYAPSVLPRTPPRPALPARRRRAKNPEKEDTAPETPEQREQRRNRRRLTLVELRAVARNLSHGARDGTLERCFGREALVRELVEALEGREGSALVLVGPLARARRP
;
A
#
# COMPACT_ATOMS: atom_id res chain seq x y z
N MET A 1 -6.32 -11.21 -0.46
CA MET A 1 -6.53 -10.98 -1.91
C MET A 1 -5.42 -10.06 -2.32
N ASP A 2 -4.66 -10.46 -3.32
CA ASP A 2 -3.47 -9.72 -3.73
C ASP A 2 -3.89 -8.60 -4.69
N LEU A 3 -3.93 -7.38 -4.17
CA LEU A 3 -4.19 -6.17 -4.94
C LEU A 3 -2.86 -5.65 -5.49
N LYS A 4 -2.89 -5.26 -6.76
CA LYS A 4 -1.77 -4.60 -7.45
C LYS A 4 -2.26 -3.25 -7.93
N LEU A 5 -1.69 -2.16 -7.41
CA LEU A 5 -2.18 -0.82 -7.70
C LEU A 5 -1.05 0.05 -8.25
N PRO A 6 -1.35 0.95 -9.21
CA PRO A 6 -0.38 1.91 -9.68
C PRO A 6 -0.01 2.86 -8.53
N PHE A 7 1.28 3.07 -8.34
CA PHE A 7 1.85 3.80 -7.22
C PHE A 7 2.83 4.81 -7.78
N VAL A 8 2.60 6.09 -7.48
CA VAL A 8 3.45 7.17 -8.00
C VAL A 8 4.36 7.67 -6.89
N VAL A 9 5.63 7.82 -7.21
CA VAL A 9 6.69 8.26 -6.30
C VAL A 9 7.33 9.51 -6.88
N ALA A 10 7.52 10.54 -6.06
CA ALA A 10 8.24 11.75 -6.46
C ALA A 10 9.25 12.16 -5.36
N PRO A 11 10.42 12.69 -5.76
CA PRO A 11 11.31 13.32 -4.80
C PRO A 11 10.66 14.59 -4.23
N LEU A 12 10.76 14.77 -2.93
CA LEU A 12 10.38 16.00 -2.25
C LEU A 12 11.64 16.73 -1.78
N SER A 13 11.54 18.02 -1.45
CA SER A 13 12.69 18.83 -1.01
C SER A 13 13.51 18.14 0.10
N GLY A 14 14.85 18.14 -0.05
CA GLY A 14 15.78 17.53 0.91
C GLY A 14 15.97 16.03 0.68
N ARG A 15 15.89 15.23 1.75
CA ARG A 15 15.95 13.75 1.70
C ARG A 15 14.56 13.11 1.79
N LEU A 16 13.51 13.89 1.58
CA LEU A 16 12.14 13.41 1.66
C LEU A 16 11.68 12.87 0.31
N VAL A 17 10.76 11.93 0.39
CA VAL A 17 10.06 11.34 -0.74
C VAL A 17 8.57 11.50 -0.47
N GLU A 18 7.80 11.74 -1.52
CA GLU A 18 6.34 11.68 -1.46
C GLU A 18 5.83 10.60 -2.39
N ALA A 19 4.71 10.01 -2.03
CA ALA A 19 4.13 8.94 -2.81
C ALA A 19 2.61 8.87 -2.64
N TRP A 20 1.93 8.42 -3.69
CA TRP A 20 0.47 8.33 -3.69
C TRP A 20 -0.07 7.27 -4.63
N VAL A 21 -1.33 6.89 -4.40
CA VAL A 21 -2.10 5.98 -5.25
C VAL A 21 -3.17 6.77 -6.01
N PRO A 22 -2.99 7.05 -7.32
CA PRO A 22 -3.87 7.93 -8.10
C PRO A 22 -5.22 7.29 -8.45
N THR A 23 -5.36 5.98 -8.29
CA THR A 23 -6.60 5.24 -8.61
C THR A 23 -7.80 5.70 -7.75
N PHE A 24 -7.55 6.26 -6.57
CA PHE A 24 -8.60 6.61 -5.62
C PHE A 24 -8.92 8.10 -5.58
N PHE A 25 -10.17 8.41 -5.26
CA PHE A 25 -10.61 9.76 -4.92
C PHE A 25 -11.27 9.78 -3.52
N PRO A 26 -10.81 10.61 -2.56
CA PRO A 26 -9.55 11.35 -2.59
C PRO A 26 -8.35 10.39 -2.70
N ALA A 27 -7.25 10.86 -3.29
CA ALA A 27 -6.03 10.08 -3.43
C ALA A 27 -5.40 9.82 -2.06
N LEU A 28 -4.88 8.61 -1.87
CA LEU A 28 -4.07 8.28 -0.70
C LEU A 28 -2.67 8.82 -0.95
N HIS A 29 -2.27 9.83 -0.17
CA HIS A 29 -1.00 10.53 -0.31
C HIS A 29 -0.25 10.56 1.02
N LYS A 30 1.06 10.30 0.97
CA LYS A 30 1.97 10.32 2.12
C LYS A 30 3.33 10.89 1.72
N ALA A 31 3.99 11.56 2.64
CA ALA A 31 5.36 12.07 2.48
C ALA A 31 6.20 11.69 3.69
N GLY A 32 7.47 11.35 3.47
CA GLY A 32 8.34 10.82 4.52
C GLY A 32 9.78 10.57 4.04
N PRO A 33 10.68 10.15 4.96
CA PRO A 33 12.11 10.02 4.67
C PRO A 33 12.50 8.73 3.95
N SER A 34 11.58 7.77 3.78
CA SER A 34 11.87 6.45 3.21
C SER A 34 10.72 5.93 2.37
N LEU A 35 11.03 5.50 1.14
CA LEU A 35 10.04 4.90 0.25
C LEU A 35 9.45 3.60 0.81
N SER A 36 10.25 2.77 1.48
CA SER A 36 9.76 1.52 2.08
C SER A 36 8.72 1.79 3.17
N MET A 37 8.96 2.81 4.01
CA MET A 37 7.99 3.25 5.02
C MET A 37 6.69 3.73 4.37
N LEU A 38 6.79 4.55 3.31
CA LEU A 38 5.62 5.05 2.59
C LEU A 38 4.82 3.92 1.93
N ARG A 39 5.49 2.91 1.38
CA ARG A 39 4.83 1.71 0.84
C ARG A 39 4.05 0.97 1.91
N ASP A 40 4.62 0.71 3.08
CA ASP A 40 3.93 0.03 4.19
C ASP A 40 2.71 0.85 4.68
N GLU A 41 2.87 2.16 4.86
CA GLU A 41 1.79 3.04 5.31
C GLU A 41 0.66 3.14 4.28
N LEU A 42 0.99 3.25 3.00
CA LEU A 42 -0.01 3.30 1.93
C LEU A 42 -0.67 1.93 1.72
N ALA A 43 0.07 0.83 1.83
CA ALA A 43 -0.50 -0.51 1.78
C ALA A 43 -1.52 -0.71 2.92
N LEU A 44 -1.18 -0.27 4.14
CA LEU A 44 -2.11 -0.31 5.27
C LEU A 44 -3.35 0.56 5.01
N ALA A 45 -3.17 1.78 4.49
CA ALA A 45 -4.27 2.68 4.18
C ALA A 45 -5.19 2.12 3.07
N VAL A 46 -4.62 1.49 2.05
CA VAL A 46 -5.36 0.81 0.98
C VAL A 46 -6.14 -0.37 1.56
N MET A 47 -5.51 -1.20 2.39
CA MET A 47 -6.16 -2.35 3.02
C MET A 47 -7.36 -1.90 3.87
N GLU A 48 -7.17 -0.91 4.74
CA GLU A 48 -8.26 -0.37 5.58
C GLU A 48 -9.41 0.21 4.75
N ARG A 49 -9.10 0.86 3.62
CA ARG A 49 -10.11 1.40 2.71
C ARG A 49 -10.85 0.28 1.98
N PHE A 50 -10.12 -0.67 1.40
CA PHE A 50 -10.68 -1.80 0.64
C PHE A 50 -11.61 -2.66 1.48
N GLU A 51 -11.25 -2.92 2.73
CA GLU A 51 -12.07 -3.74 3.63
C GLU A 51 -13.39 -3.07 4.02
N ARG A 52 -13.46 -1.74 3.99
CA ARG A 52 -14.66 -0.95 4.29
C ARG A 52 -15.53 -0.68 3.05
N GLU A 53 -15.01 -0.98 1.86
CA GLU A 53 -15.66 -0.66 0.61
C GLU A 53 -16.88 -1.57 0.37
N SER A 54 -17.81 -1.13 -0.49
CA SER A 54 -18.86 -2.01 -1.01
C SER A 54 -18.26 -3.07 -1.96
N PRO A 55 -18.73 -4.33 -1.93
CA PRO A 55 -18.35 -5.34 -2.91
C PRO A 55 -18.55 -4.92 -4.37
N SER A 56 -19.51 -4.04 -4.64
CA SER A 56 -19.76 -3.49 -5.99
C SER A 56 -18.61 -2.62 -6.52
N GLN A 57 -17.76 -2.10 -5.63
CA GLN A 57 -16.66 -1.22 -6.00
C GLN A 57 -15.31 -1.95 -6.10
N VAL A 58 -15.24 -3.26 -5.86
CA VAL A 58 -13.98 -4.03 -5.92
C VAL A 58 -13.29 -3.91 -7.27
N ALA A 59 -14.04 -3.74 -8.36
CA ALA A 59 -13.49 -3.54 -9.70
C ALA A 59 -12.52 -2.36 -9.80
N GLN A 60 -12.69 -1.31 -9.00
CA GLN A 60 -11.81 -0.13 -9.00
C GLN A 60 -10.40 -0.42 -8.44
N TYR A 61 -10.22 -1.54 -7.74
CA TYR A 61 -8.95 -1.98 -7.18
C TYR A 61 -8.19 -2.93 -8.12
N GLN A 62 -8.73 -3.22 -9.31
CA GLN A 62 -8.05 -4.06 -10.28
C GLN A 62 -7.03 -3.25 -11.09
N LEU A 63 -5.86 -3.83 -11.32
CA LEU A 63 -4.84 -3.25 -12.19
C LEU A 63 -5.27 -3.38 -13.65
N PRO A 64 -5.35 -2.27 -14.42
CA PRO A 64 -5.52 -2.35 -15.86
C PRO A 64 -4.32 -3.07 -16.50
N PRO A 65 -4.51 -3.93 -17.52
CA PRO A 65 -3.41 -4.66 -18.14
C PRO A 65 -2.45 -3.75 -18.92
N HIS A 66 -2.92 -2.59 -19.37
CA HIS A 66 -2.11 -1.59 -20.03
C HIS A 66 -2.18 -0.29 -19.23
N PHE A 67 -1.08 0.08 -18.60
CA PHE A 67 -0.97 1.34 -17.89
C PHE A 67 0.43 1.93 -18.03
N ALA A 68 0.51 3.27 -18.05
CA ALA A 68 1.78 3.97 -18.15
C ALA A 68 1.68 5.37 -17.54
N LEU A 69 2.79 5.84 -16.98
CA LEU A 69 2.93 7.23 -16.55
C LEU A 69 3.55 8.05 -17.67
N LYS A 70 2.88 9.14 -18.05
CA LYS A 70 3.36 10.11 -19.03
C LYS A 70 3.53 11.48 -18.37
N HIS A 71 4.63 12.14 -18.69
CA HIS A 71 4.86 13.53 -18.32
C HIS A 71 4.49 14.38 -19.53
N VAL A 72 3.57 15.32 -19.35
CA VAL A 72 3.04 16.14 -20.44
C VAL A 72 3.26 17.60 -20.09
N THR A 73 4.03 18.29 -20.92
CA THR A 73 4.16 19.74 -20.84
C THR A 73 2.89 20.39 -21.36
N VAL A 74 2.31 21.26 -20.53
CA VAL A 74 1.10 22.01 -20.82
C VAL A 74 1.50 23.47 -20.97
N ASP A 75 1.13 24.04 -22.11
CA ASP A 75 1.17 25.47 -22.40
C ASP A 75 -0.17 25.80 -23.05
N ALA A 76 -1.07 26.41 -22.28
CA ALA A 76 -2.45 26.60 -22.68
C ALA A 76 -3.05 27.88 -22.10
N GLU A 77 -3.88 28.53 -22.90
CA GLU A 77 -4.67 29.68 -22.49
C GLU A 77 -6.15 29.40 -22.74
N GLY A 78 -6.98 29.77 -21.76
CA GLY A 78 -8.42 29.78 -21.87
C GLY A 78 -9.02 31.10 -21.43
N ARG A 79 -10.16 31.46 -22.04
CA ARG A 79 -10.93 32.62 -21.64
C ARG A 79 -12.40 32.27 -21.53
N ASP A 80 -12.97 32.58 -20.38
CA ASP A 80 -14.42 32.60 -20.17
C ASP A 80 -14.92 34.00 -20.54
N ARG A 81 -15.73 34.08 -21.60
CA ARG A 81 -16.28 35.34 -22.11
C ARG A 81 -17.41 35.87 -21.24
N GLU A 82 -18.17 35.00 -20.58
CA GLU A 82 -19.30 35.39 -19.74
C GLU A 82 -18.83 35.99 -18.43
N LYS A 83 -17.77 35.40 -17.84
CA LYS A 83 -17.16 35.88 -16.59
C LYS A 83 -15.97 36.83 -16.80
N ASN A 84 -15.64 37.14 -18.05
CA ASN A 84 -14.45 37.90 -18.47
C ASN A 84 -13.16 37.45 -17.78
N ARG A 85 -12.98 36.13 -17.63
CA ARG A 85 -11.85 35.54 -16.92
C ARG A 85 -10.87 34.90 -17.89
N ARG A 86 -9.57 35.06 -17.64
CA ARG A 86 -8.50 34.45 -18.43
C ARG A 86 -7.69 33.53 -17.52
N VAL A 87 -7.40 32.33 -18.00
CA VAL A 87 -6.57 31.34 -17.33
C VAL A 87 -5.41 31.02 -18.25
N VAL A 88 -4.19 31.12 -17.74
CA VAL A 88 -2.96 30.76 -18.45
C VAL A 88 -2.26 29.67 -17.65
N LEU A 89 -2.05 28.51 -18.26
CA LEU A 89 -1.46 27.34 -17.63
C LEU A 89 -0.14 27.03 -18.31
N GLN A 90 0.94 27.02 -17.54
CA GLN A 90 2.26 26.63 -18.00
C GLN A 90 2.92 25.73 -16.96
N GLY A 91 3.20 24.49 -17.32
CA GLY A 91 3.78 23.52 -16.39
C GLY A 91 3.89 22.12 -16.97
N THR A 92 4.44 21.18 -16.21
CA THR A 92 4.43 19.76 -16.58
C THR A 92 3.49 19.02 -15.64
N MET A 93 2.59 18.21 -16.21
CA MET A 93 1.65 17.39 -15.46
C MET A 93 1.98 15.91 -15.72
N SER A 94 2.03 15.14 -14.65
CA SER A 94 2.12 13.69 -14.73
C SER A 94 0.73 13.10 -14.84
N VAL A 95 0.61 12.12 -15.73
CA VAL A 95 -0.66 11.53 -16.11
C VAL A 95 -0.53 10.02 -16.14
N LEU A 96 -1.40 9.34 -15.41
CA LEU A 96 -1.60 7.91 -15.52
C LEU A 96 -2.56 7.63 -16.67
N LEU A 97 -2.07 6.93 -17.69
CA LEU A 97 -2.85 6.38 -18.78
C LEU A 97 -3.20 4.93 -18.47
N GLU A 98 -4.46 4.56 -18.61
CA GLU A 98 -4.97 3.21 -18.36
C GLU A 98 -5.85 2.76 -19.54
N LYS A 99 -5.72 1.49 -19.95
CA LYS A 99 -6.59 0.87 -20.96
C LYS A 99 -6.97 -0.55 -20.57
N TRP A 100 -8.28 -0.79 -20.60
CA TRP A 100 -8.84 -2.13 -20.51
C TRP A 100 -9.00 -2.74 -21.91
N PRO A 101 -8.86 -4.07 -22.07
CA PRO A 101 -8.89 -4.70 -23.40
C PRO A 101 -10.22 -4.55 -24.13
N ARG A 102 -11.31 -4.32 -23.40
CA ARG A 102 -12.67 -4.17 -23.96
C ARG A 102 -13.06 -2.70 -24.22
N ASP A 103 -12.26 -1.75 -23.73
CA ASP A 103 -12.58 -0.33 -23.85
C ASP A 103 -12.03 0.22 -25.17
N THR A 104 -12.87 1.00 -25.87
CA THR A 104 -12.49 1.70 -27.10
C THR A 104 -11.71 2.99 -26.83
N PHE A 105 -11.58 3.36 -25.55
CA PHE A 105 -10.91 4.56 -25.08
C PHE A 105 -9.86 4.22 -24.02
N TRP A 106 -9.00 5.18 -23.76
CA TRP A 106 -8.04 5.22 -22.67
C TRP A 106 -8.58 6.12 -21.58
N VAL A 107 -8.38 5.72 -20.34
CA VAL A 107 -8.63 6.56 -19.18
C VAL A 107 -7.38 7.37 -18.87
N VAL A 108 -7.58 8.65 -18.59
CA VAL A 108 -6.55 9.62 -18.27
C VAL A 108 -6.77 10.16 -16.89
N THR A 109 -5.84 9.91 -15.98
CA THR A 109 -5.90 10.42 -14.61
C THR A 109 -4.68 11.31 -14.35
N PRO A 110 -4.84 12.65 -14.29
CA PRO A 110 -3.79 13.54 -13.82
C PRO A 110 -3.44 13.19 -12.37
N THR A 111 -2.20 12.79 -12.10
CA THR A 111 -1.83 12.10 -10.85
C THR A 111 -1.97 13.01 -9.62
N ARG A 112 -1.70 14.32 -9.80
CA ARG A 112 -1.85 15.36 -8.76
C ARG A 112 -3.20 16.07 -8.77
N LEU A 113 -4.04 15.77 -9.75
CA LEU A 113 -5.41 16.27 -9.84
C LEU A 113 -6.37 15.17 -10.35
N PRO A 114 -6.60 14.09 -9.57
CA PRO A 114 -7.40 12.95 -10.03
C PRO A 114 -8.85 13.30 -10.37
N ALA A 115 -9.38 14.38 -9.78
CA ALA A 115 -10.72 14.88 -10.06
C ALA A 115 -10.90 15.37 -11.52
N ALA A 116 -9.80 15.77 -12.18
CA ALA A 116 -9.81 16.18 -13.59
C ALA A 116 -9.70 14.99 -14.56
N ARG A 117 -9.93 13.76 -14.10
CA ARG A 117 -9.92 12.53 -14.92
C ARG A 117 -10.86 12.65 -16.13
N PHE A 118 -10.44 12.10 -17.26
CA PHE A 118 -11.20 12.09 -18.51
C PHE A 118 -10.84 10.87 -19.36
N ALA A 119 -11.53 10.69 -20.50
CA ALA A 119 -11.28 9.63 -21.45
C ALA A 119 -10.72 10.19 -22.78
N LEU A 120 -9.83 9.45 -23.43
CA LEU A 120 -9.31 9.79 -24.76
C LEU A 120 -9.29 8.58 -25.69
N ASN A 121 -9.50 8.77 -26.99
CA ASN A 121 -9.52 7.65 -27.95
C ASN A 121 -8.11 7.14 -28.27
N GLN A 122 -7.16 8.05 -28.50
CA GLN A 122 -5.80 7.71 -28.91
C GLN A 122 -4.76 8.41 -28.02
N PRO A 123 -3.71 7.72 -27.55
CA PRO A 123 -2.68 8.31 -26.69
C PRO A 123 -1.96 9.53 -27.29
N GLY A 124 -1.92 9.65 -28.62
CA GLY A 124 -1.31 10.78 -29.33
C GLY A 124 -2.02 12.12 -29.09
N ASP A 125 -3.32 12.10 -28.82
CA ASP A 125 -4.13 13.30 -28.57
C ASP A 125 -3.95 13.85 -27.15
N LEU A 126 -3.20 13.14 -26.29
CA LEU A 126 -3.08 13.43 -24.86
C LEU A 126 -2.65 14.88 -24.57
N PRO A 127 -1.62 15.46 -25.22
CA PRO A 127 -1.19 16.82 -24.88
C PRO A 127 -2.30 17.85 -25.10
N GLN A 128 -2.99 17.78 -26.24
CA GLN A 128 -4.07 18.71 -26.57
C GLN A 128 -5.31 18.49 -25.70
N ALA A 129 -5.68 17.23 -25.45
CA ALA A 129 -6.85 16.90 -24.65
C ALA A 129 -6.65 17.28 -23.17
N LEU A 130 -5.46 17.04 -22.62
CA LEU A 130 -5.11 17.40 -21.25
C LEU A 130 -5.14 18.93 -21.06
N ALA A 131 -4.52 19.69 -21.95
CA ALA A 131 -4.52 21.15 -21.92
C ALA A 131 -5.97 21.70 -21.87
N ARG A 132 -6.83 21.23 -22.78
CA ARG A 132 -8.25 21.62 -22.81
C ARG A 132 -8.97 21.25 -21.52
N ARG A 133 -8.74 20.03 -21.00
CA ARG A 133 -9.40 19.56 -19.78
C ARG A 133 -8.99 20.38 -18.56
N LEU A 134 -7.70 20.69 -18.39
CA LEU A 134 -7.20 21.48 -17.26
C LEU A 134 -7.73 22.91 -17.30
N VAL A 135 -7.74 23.55 -18.47
CA VAL A 135 -8.35 24.87 -18.66
C VAL A 135 -9.83 24.85 -18.28
N ALA A 136 -10.60 23.88 -18.80
CA ALA A 136 -12.01 23.73 -18.47
C ALA A 136 -12.22 23.53 -16.96
N TRP A 137 -11.39 22.67 -16.34
CA TRP A 137 -11.46 22.43 -14.90
C TRP A 137 -11.20 23.69 -14.06
N CYS A 138 -10.21 24.49 -14.44
CA CYS A 138 -9.92 25.77 -13.79
C CYS A 138 -11.10 26.74 -13.90
N LEU A 139 -11.73 26.83 -15.07
CA LEU A 139 -12.90 27.69 -15.27
C LEU A 139 -14.12 27.19 -14.48
N GLU A 140 -14.36 25.88 -14.43
CA GLU A 140 -15.43 25.23 -13.67
C GLU A 140 -15.28 25.49 -12.15
N HIS A 141 -14.06 25.39 -11.62
CA HIS A 141 -13.76 25.48 -10.19
C HIS A 141 -13.28 26.86 -9.75
N ASN A 142 -13.33 27.84 -10.65
CA ASN A 142 -12.88 29.19 -10.42
C ASN A 142 -11.41 29.30 -9.95
N LEU A 143 -10.48 28.58 -10.56
CA LEU A 143 -9.04 28.62 -10.30
C LEU A 143 -8.29 29.43 -11.36
N ASP A 144 -7.31 30.24 -10.95
CA ASP A 144 -6.45 31.03 -11.85
C ASP A 144 -5.15 30.32 -12.23
N SER A 145 -4.65 29.43 -11.37
CA SER A 145 -3.43 28.66 -11.60
C SER A 145 -3.54 27.24 -11.05
N LEU A 146 -2.60 26.39 -11.47
CA LEU A 146 -2.45 25.00 -11.01
C LEU A 146 -1.06 24.75 -10.42
N ASP A 147 -0.41 25.78 -9.87
CA ASP A 147 0.99 25.71 -9.45
C ASP A 147 1.25 24.64 -8.38
N ALA A 148 0.27 24.39 -7.51
CA ALA A 148 0.31 23.34 -6.50
C ALA A 148 0.15 21.92 -7.08
N HIS A 149 -0.31 21.78 -8.32
CA HIS A 149 -0.62 20.51 -8.97
C HIS A 149 0.38 20.13 -10.06
N TRP A 150 1.33 21.00 -10.40
CA TRP A 150 2.38 20.63 -11.35
C TRP A 150 3.33 19.57 -10.78
N ALA A 151 3.88 18.76 -11.67
CA ALA A 151 4.85 17.74 -11.33
C ALA A 151 6.11 18.38 -10.73
N GLN A 152 6.49 17.92 -9.54
CA GLN A 152 7.70 18.36 -8.86
C GLN A 152 8.81 17.34 -9.10
N GLY A 153 9.71 17.65 -10.03
CA GLY A 153 10.84 16.77 -10.36
C GLY A 153 10.44 15.52 -11.14
N ARG A 154 11.20 14.43 -10.93
CA ARG A 154 11.03 13.18 -11.68
C ARG A 154 10.06 12.25 -10.94
N GLU A 155 8.83 12.20 -11.42
CA GLU A 155 7.84 11.26 -10.92
C GLU A 155 8.04 9.89 -11.58
N GLN A 156 7.87 8.83 -10.79
CA GLN A 156 8.06 7.45 -11.22
C GLN A 156 6.83 6.63 -10.88
N LEU A 157 6.52 5.70 -11.78
CA LEU A 157 5.45 4.73 -11.60
C LEU A 157 6.04 3.42 -11.13
N GLU A 158 5.52 2.95 -10.02
CA GLU A 158 5.81 1.68 -9.40
C GLU A 158 4.50 0.92 -9.15
N LEU A 159 4.62 -0.31 -8.65
CA LEU A 159 3.48 -1.13 -8.29
C LEU A 159 3.44 -1.33 -6.78
N LEU A 160 2.30 -1.03 -6.17
CA LEU A 160 2.02 -1.34 -4.78
C LEU A 160 1.28 -2.67 -4.71
N GLU A 161 1.88 -3.63 -4.01
CA GLU A 161 1.27 -4.93 -3.72
C GLU A 161 0.68 -4.91 -2.31
N VAL A 162 -0.60 -5.23 -2.19
CA VAL A 162 -1.33 -5.19 -0.92
C VAL A 162 -2.12 -6.48 -0.77
N ASP A 163 -1.87 -7.23 0.31
CA ASP A 163 -2.76 -8.34 0.68
C ASP A 163 -3.89 -7.78 1.57
N ALA A 164 -5.11 -7.81 1.05
CA ALA A 164 -6.28 -7.32 1.74
C ALA A 164 -7.44 -8.33 1.68
N TYR A 165 -8.31 -8.31 2.69
CA TYR A 165 -9.51 -9.14 2.66
C TYR A 165 -10.59 -8.49 1.80
N ALA A 166 -11.14 -9.24 0.84
CA ALA A 166 -12.24 -8.75 0.01
C ALA A 166 -13.40 -8.23 0.87
N PRO A 167 -14.02 -7.10 0.49
CA PRO A 167 -15.25 -6.66 1.13
C PRO A 167 -16.35 -7.72 0.91
N SER A 168 -17.16 -7.95 1.94
CA SER A 168 -18.23 -8.95 1.92
C SER A 168 -19.48 -8.37 2.56
N VAL A 169 -20.64 -8.71 1.98
CA VAL A 169 -21.96 -8.38 2.56
C VAL A 169 -22.25 -9.26 3.79
N LEU A 170 -21.60 -10.42 3.89
CA LEU A 170 -21.78 -11.32 5.02
C LEU A 170 -20.96 -10.82 6.22
N PRO A 171 -21.51 -10.87 7.45
CA PRO A 171 -20.74 -10.57 8.64
C PRO A 171 -19.51 -11.47 8.65
N ARG A 172 -18.33 -10.84 8.68
CA ARG A 172 -17.07 -11.58 8.78
C ARG A 172 -17.13 -12.37 10.07
N THR A 173 -17.31 -13.69 9.96
CA THR A 173 -17.07 -14.58 11.10
C THR A 173 -15.67 -14.23 11.60
N PRO A 174 -15.49 -13.78 12.85
CA PRO A 174 -14.15 -13.62 13.38
C PRO A 174 -13.42 -14.96 13.18
N PRO A 175 -12.11 -14.96 12.87
CA PRO A 175 -11.37 -16.20 12.81
C PRO A 175 -11.69 -16.98 14.08
N ARG A 176 -12.16 -18.23 13.91
CA ARG A 176 -12.54 -19.07 15.06
C ARG A 176 -11.40 -18.97 16.08
N PRO A 177 -11.65 -18.57 17.34
CA PRO A 177 -10.62 -18.73 18.36
C PRO A 177 -10.17 -20.19 18.30
N ALA A 178 -8.85 -20.41 18.42
CA ALA A 178 -8.33 -21.77 18.51
C ALA A 178 -9.14 -22.48 19.59
N LEU A 179 -9.86 -23.55 19.18
CA LEU A 179 -10.68 -24.33 20.10
C LEU A 179 -9.75 -24.75 21.25
N PRO A 180 -10.01 -24.29 22.50
CA PRO A 180 -9.19 -24.77 23.61
C PRO A 180 -9.31 -26.29 23.62
N ALA A 181 -8.17 -26.97 23.79
CA ALA A 181 -8.12 -28.42 23.84
C ALA A 181 -9.20 -28.93 24.79
N ARG A 182 -10.11 -29.73 24.24
CA ARG A 182 -11.33 -30.22 24.89
C ARG A 182 -10.95 -31.05 26.13
N ARG A 183 -10.78 -30.42 27.30
CA ARG A 183 -10.72 -31.14 28.57
C ARG A 183 -12.10 -31.69 28.88
N ARG A 184 -12.17 -32.99 29.18
CA ARG A 184 -13.38 -33.71 29.56
C ARG A 184 -14.02 -33.08 30.83
N ARG A 185 -15.35 -33.01 30.81
CA ARG A 185 -16.37 -32.61 31.84
C ARG A 185 -15.90 -32.60 33.32
N ALA A 186 -16.40 -31.70 34.20
CA ALA A 186 -17.77 -31.75 34.72
C ALA A 186 -18.38 -30.43 35.29
N LYS A 187 -19.72 -30.34 35.13
CA LYS A 187 -20.82 -29.67 35.88
C LYS A 187 -20.79 -28.14 36.23
N ASN A 188 -21.69 -27.39 35.58
CA ASN A 188 -22.73 -26.42 36.04
C ASN A 188 -22.73 -25.87 37.49
N PRO A 189 -23.50 -24.78 37.77
CA PRO A 189 -23.73 -23.53 37.04
C PRO A 189 -23.71 -22.29 37.98
N GLU A 190 -23.37 -21.08 37.52
CA GLU A 190 -24.07 -19.83 37.87
C GLU A 190 -23.35 -18.63 37.22
N LYS A 191 -24.18 -17.70 36.73
CA LYS A 191 -23.83 -16.53 35.94
C LYS A 191 -23.34 -15.41 36.85
N GLU A 192 -22.34 -14.65 36.40
CA GLU A 192 -22.36 -13.20 36.52
C GLU A 192 -21.58 -12.57 35.35
N ASP A 193 -22.27 -11.73 34.59
CA ASP A 193 -21.85 -11.10 33.35
C ASP A 193 -20.64 -10.17 33.56
N THR A 194 -19.51 -10.42 32.86
CA THR A 194 -18.38 -9.47 32.84
C THR A 194 -18.37 -8.69 31.53
N ALA A 195 -18.64 -7.39 31.65
CA ALA A 195 -18.80 -6.41 30.58
C ALA A 195 -17.58 -6.31 29.63
N PRO A 196 -17.78 -5.91 28.35
CA PRO A 196 -16.72 -5.84 27.35
C PRO A 196 -15.64 -4.77 27.66
N GLU A 197 -14.37 -5.13 27.41
CA GLU A 197 -13.17 -4.26 27.57
C GLU A 197 -13.36 -2.86 26.99
N THR A 198 -12.96 -1.84 27.76
CA THR A 198 -13.03 -0.44 27.34
C THR A 198 -12.01 -0.11 26.24
N PRO A 199 -12.32 0.84 25.34
CA PRO A 199 -11.48 1.20 24.19
C PRO A 199 -10.06 1.66 24.58
N GLU A 200 -9.91 2.31 25.73
CA GLU A 200 -8.60 2.75 26.25
C GLU A 200 -7.67 1.57 26.57
N GLN A 201 -8.22 0.47 27.09
CA GLN A 201 -7.45 -0.74 27.40
C GLN A 201 -6.97 -1.44 26.11
N ARG A 202 -7.75 -1.36 25.03
CA ARG A 202 -7.38 -1.88 23.71
C ARG A 202 -6.24 -1.09 23.06
N GLU A 203 -6.24 0.23 23.19
CA GLU A 203 -5.18 1.09 22.66
C GLU A 203 -3.86 0.92 23.44
N GLN A 204 -3.93 0.85 24.77
CA GLN A 204 -2.77 0.55 25.60
C GLN A 204 -2.13 -0.80 25.23
N ARG A 205 -2.94 -1.81 24.89
CA ARG A 205 -2.45 -3.12 24.42
C ARG A 205 -1.76 -3.03 23.06
N ARG A 206 -2.27 -2.22 22.13
CA ARG A 206 -1.64 -1.98 20.81
C ARG A 206 -0.30 -1.25 20.95
N ASN A 207 -0.22 -0.26 21.83
CA ASN A 207 1.01 0.49 22.07
C ASN A 207 2.11 -0.38 22.71
N ARG A 208 1.77 -1.25 23.68
CA ARG A 208 2.72 -2.22 24.25
C ARG A 208 3.27 -3.22 23.22
N ARG A 209 2.47 -3.62 22.22
CA ARG A 209 2.91 -4.50 21.12
C ARG A 209 3.82 -3.82 20.09
N ARG A 210 3.74 -2.49 19.95
CA ARG A 210 4.58 -1.71 19.03
C ARG A 210 5.95 -1.40 19.63
N LEU A 211 5.98 -1.04 20.92
CA LEU A 211 7.23 -0.83 21.67
C LEU A 211 8.13 -2.06 21.65
N THR A 212 7.53 -3.24 21.83
CA THR A 212 8.26 -4.54 21.79
C THR A 212 8.88 -4.84 20.42
N LEU A 213 8.27 -4.45 19.30
CA LEU A 213 8.86 -4.67 17.97
C LEU A 213 10.02 -3.71 17.65
N VAL A 214 9.97 -2.47 18.15
CA VAL A 214 11.07 -1.50 18.00
C VAL A 214 12.29 -1.94 18.82
N GLU A 215 12.08 -2.37 20.07
CA GLU A 215 13.14 -2.89 20.93
C GLU A 215 13.74 -4.19 20.37
N LEU A 216 12.92 -5.09 19.82
CA LEU A 216 13.40 -6.32 19.18
C LEU A 216 14.27 -6.03 17.94
N ARG A 217 14.00 -4.97 17.19
CA ARG A 217 14.82 -4.57 16.02
C ARG A 217 16.16 -3.93 16.43
N ALA A 218 16.22 -3.32 17.61
CA ALA A 218 17.46 -2.73 18.14
C ALA A 218 18.42 -3.81 18.68
N VAL A 219 17.90 -4.89 19.26
CA VAL A 219 18.70 -5.90 19.97
C VAL A 219 18.88 -7.20 19.16
N ALA A 220 18.00 -7.49 18.21
CA ALA A 220 18.04 -8.73 17.43
C ALA A 220 18.02 -8.48 15.91
N ARG A 221 18.62 -9.42 15.17
CA ARG A 221 18.57 -9.46 13.71
C ARG A 221 17.65 -10.58 13.27
N ASN A 222 16.76 -10.29 12.32
CA ASN A 222 15.87 -11.30 11.76
C ASN A 222 16.58 -12.08 10.66
N LEU A 223 17.02 -13.30 10.99
CA LEU A 223 17.75 -14.17 10.09
C LEU A 223 16.88 -14.74 8.95
N SER A 224 15.55 -14.76 9.10
CA SER A 224 14.63 -15.22 8.06
C SER A 224 14.58 -14.27 6.87
N HIS A 225 14.72 -12.96 7.10
CA HIS A 225 14.88 -11.98 6.02
C HIS A 225 16.22 -12.19 5.32
N GLY A 226 17.30 -12.36 6.09
CA GLY A 226 18.62 -12.62 5.51
C GLY A 226 18.68 -13.88 4.63
N ALA A 227 17.93 -14.92 5.00
CA ALA A 227 17.79 -16.14 4.19
C ALA A 227 17.03 -15.90 2.87
N ARG A 228 15.97 -15.07 2.89
CA ARG A 228 15.17 -14.74 1.70
C ARG A 228 15.89 -13.78 0.76
N ASP A 229 16.63 -12.84 1.32
CA ASP A 229 17.40 -11.83 0.59
C ASP A 229 18.74 -12.38 0.08
N GLY A 230 19.05 -13.66 0.35
CA GLY A 230 20.30 -14.31 -0.06
C GLY A 230 21.57 -13.74 0.60
N THR A 231 21.42 -13.00 1.70
CA THR A 231 22.53 -12.37 2.42
C THR A 231 23.21 -13.32 3.42
N LEU A 232 22.58 -14.47 3.72
CA LEU A 232 23.18 -15.54 4.52
C LEU A 232 23.94 -16.55 3.63
N GLU A 233 25.15 -16.91 4.04
CA GLU A 233 25.93 -17.95 3.38
C GLU A 233 25.28 -19.33 3.56
N ARG A 234 25.41 -20.21 2.55
CA ARG A 234 24.95 -21.60 2.67
C ARG A 234 25.88 -22.39 3.60
N CYS A 235 25.28 -23.04 4.60
CA CYS A 235 25.98 -23.98 5.48
C CYS A 235 25.82 -25.42 4.97
N PHE A 236 26.92 -26.03 4.51
CA PHE A 236 26.93 -27.41 4.01
C PHE A 236 27.27 -28.42 5.12
N GLY A 237 26.83 -29.67 4.96
CA GLY A 237 27.22 -30.79 5.83
C GLY A 237 26.52 -30.85 7.21
N ARG A 238 25.49 -30.02 7.43
CA ARG A 238 24.72 -29.97 8.68
C ARG A 238 23.24 -30.31 8.51
N GLU A 239 22.87 -30.81 7.35
CA GLU A 239 21.47 -31.07 6.97
C GLU A 239 20.78 -32.08 7.90
N ALA A 240 21.50 -33.12 8.33
CA ALA A 240 20.98 -34.11 9.29
C ALA A 240 20.64 -33.48 10.65
N LEU A 241 21.53 -32.63 11.18
CA LEU A 241 21.32 -31.93 12.44
C LEU A 241 20.18 -30.90 12.33
N VAL A 242 20.08 -30.19 11.20
CA VAL A 242 18.96 -29.25 10.95
C VAL A 242 17.64 -30.00 10.89
N ARG A 243 17.56 -31.16 10.23
CA ARG A 243 16.35 -32.00 10.23
C ARG A 243 15.97 -32.45 11.62
N GLU A 244 16.92 -32.94 12.41
CA GLU A 244 16.68 -33.36 13.81
C GLU A 244 16.13 -32.20 14.66
N LEU A 245 16.65 -30.98 14.50
CA LEU A 245 16.14 -29.80 15.19
C LEU A 245 14.72 -29.43 14.76
N VAL A 246 14.41 -29.52 13.46
CA VAL A 246 13.07 -29.25 12.92
C VAL A 246 12.08 -30.28 13.45
N GLU A 247 12.41 -31.57 13.39
CA GLU A 247 11.58 -32.66 13.92
C GLU A 247 11.36 -32.54 15.43
N ALA A 248 12.37 -32.09 16.18
CA ALA A 248 12.24 -31.85 17.62
C ALA A 248 11.32 -30.67 17.98
N LEU A 249 11.14 -29.70 17.07
CA LEU A 249 10.27 -28.53 17.24
C LEU A 249 8.88 -28.72 16.64
N GLU A 250 8.74 -29.59 15.63
CA GLU A 250 7.46 -29.87 14.99
C GLU A 250 6.47 -30.53 15.96
N GLY A 251 5.31 -29.90 16.13
CA GLY A 251 4.22 -30.42 16.96
C GLY A 251 4.39 -30.23 18.47
N ARG A 252 5.45 -29.57 18.94
CA ARG A 252 5.65 -29.24 20.36
C ARG A 252 5.48 -27.73 20.59
N GLU A 253 4.46 -27.36 21.36
CA GLU A 253 4.26 -25.97 21.78
C GLU A 253 5.08 -25.68 23.05
N GLY A 254 5.82 -24.57 23.07
CA GLY A 254 6.59 -24.12 24.25
C GLY A 254 7.97 -24.75 24.43
N SER A 255 8.50 -25.45 23.43
CA SER A 255 9.85 -26.03 23.47
C SER A 255 10.95 -25.00 23.14
N ALA A 256 12.05 -25.02 23.89
CA ALA A 256 13.26 -24.28 23.61
C ALA A 256 14.42 -25.25 23.38
N LEU A 257 15.28 -24.97 22.38
CA LEU A 257 16.45 -25.77 22.05
C LEU A 257 17.73 -24.98 22.34
N VAL A 258 18.69 -25.64 23.00
CA VAL A 258 19.98 -25.07 23.33
C VAL A 258 21.05 -25.84 22.56
N LEU A 259 21.74 -25.15 21.64
CA LEU A 259 22.85 -25.73 20.89
C LEU A 259 24.14 -25.60 21.72
N VAL A 260 24.72 -26.74 22.10
CA VAL A 260 25.96 -26.78 22.90
C VAL A 260 27.12 -27.20 22.00
N GLY A 261 28.17 -26.38 21.95
CA GLY A 261 29.37 -26.69 21.20
C GLY A 261 30.40 -25.55 21.20
N PRO A 262 31.64 -25.81 20.77
CA PRO A 262 32.68 -24.79 20.70
C PRO A 262 32.36 -23.71 19.67
N LEU A 263 32.71 -22.47 20.00
CA LEU A 263 32.32 -21.22 19.30
C LEU A 263 32.71 -21.13 17.81
N ALA A 264 33.57 -22.04 17.30
CA ALA A 264 34.13 -21.98 15.95
C ALA A 264 33.88 -23.23 15.09
N ARG A 265 32.97 -24.15 15.46
CA ARG A 265 32.71 -25.34 14.62
C ARG A 265 32.03 -25.06 13.27
N ALA A 266 31.68 -23.80 12.97
CA ALA A 266 30.99 -23.36 11.76
C ALA A 266 31.92 -22.75 10.69
N ARG A 267 33.22 -23.09 10.68
CA ARG A 267 34.13 -22.75 9.57
C ARG A 267 34.36 -23.96 8.66
N ARG A 268 33.99 -23.75 7.38
CA ARG A 268 34.39 -24.35 6.09
C ARG A 268 35.19 -25.68 6.07
N PRO A 269 34.87 -26.65 5.19
CA PRO A 269 35.91 -27.22 4.33
C PRO A 269 36.41 -26.17 3.33
#